data_AF-A0A1Y5GQ36-F1
#
_entry.id   AF-A0A1Y5GQ36-F1
#
_cell.length_a   1.000
_cell.length_b   1.000
_cell.length_c   1.000
_cell.angle_alpha   90.00
_cell.angle_beta   90.00
_cell.angle_gamma   90.00
#
_symmetry.space_group_name_H-M   'P 1'
#
loop_
_entity.id
_entity.type
_entity.pdbx_description
1 polymer ?
#
loop_
_entity_poly.entity_id
_entity_poly.type
_entity_poly.pdbx_seq_one_letter_code
_entity_poly.pdbx_strand_id
1 'polypeptide(L)'
;MNKTYAPFLLGVLANCAISNQAISQEDIHTFSFKGGISVSLSEIQYSQSDIAACINDKTVCRTNGDIVFGSDNENPTSYLNAMSISVDGKTYNLDTSNMYNAWQGKPKEIDGVIKYLHASCFNSNNCTVRGLFSDAAGSYIAEWKVINSLPYRTVLTSSGDLVRTFIKNIHPPIYE
;
A
#
# COMPACT_ATOMS: atom_id res chain seq x y z
N MET A 1 -49.92 20.73 61.55
CA MET A 1 -49.00 21.50 60.70
C MET A 1 -47.58 21.04 61.01
N ASN A 2 -46.95 20.27 60.11
CA ASN A 2 -45.51 20.32 59.85
C ASN A 2 -45.22 19.46 58.61
N LYS A 3 -44.69 20.13 57.58
CA LYS A 3 -44.23 19.55 56.32
C LYS A 3 -42.76 19.16 56.50
N THR A 4 -42.37 17.98 56.02
CA THR A 4 -40.95 17.67 55.81
C THR A 4 -40.79 17.10 54.40
N TYR A 5 -39.99 17.80 53.61
CA TYR A 5 -39.74 17.57 52.19
C TYR A 5 -38.70 16.45 52.00
N ALA A 6 -38.94 15.55 51.05
CA ALA A 6 -37.97 14.55 50.60
C ALA A 6 -37.02 15.17 49.54
N PRO A 7 -35.73 14.76 49.50
CA PRO A 7 -34.72 15.42 48.69
C PRO A 7 -34.77 14.98 47.23
N PHE A 8 -34.45 15.95 46.38
CA PHE A 8 -34.33 15.89 44.93
C PHE A 8 -33.02 15.17 44.55
N LEU A 9 -33.10 14.01 43.90
CA LEU A 9 -31.95 13.30 43.34
C LEU A 9 -31.62 13.90 41.97
N LEU A 10 -30.56 14.72 41.89
CA LEU A 10 -29.92 15.10 40.63
C LEU A 10 -29.13 13.89 40.10
N GLY A 11 -29.60 13.28 39.01
CA GLY A 11 -28.81 12.35 38.22
C GLY A 11 -27.81 13.11 37.35
N VAL A 12 -26.52 12.95 37.62
CA VAL A 12 -25.44 13.44 36.75
C VAL A 12 -25.31 12.46 35.57
N LEU A 13 -25.73 12.89 34.38
CA LEU A 13 -25.43 12.18 33.14
C LEU A 13 -23.95 12.42 32.81
N ALA A 14 -23.13 11.39 33.01
CA ALA A 14 -21.75 11.36 32.53
C ALA A 14 -21.78 11.24 30.99
N ASN A 15 -21.60 12.37 30.30
CA ASN A 15 -21.30 12.36 28.88
C ASN A 15 -19.88 11.81 28.69
N CYS A 16 -19.77 10.52 28.38
CA CYS A 16 -18.55 9.98 27.79
C CYS A 16 -18.37 10.65 26.42
N ALA A 17 -17.45 11.61 26.34
CA ALA A 17 -16.94 12.11 25.07
C ALA A 17 -16.21 10.95 24.38
N ILE A 18 -16.87 10.35 23.38
CA ILE A 18 -16.22 9.40 22.48
C ILE A 18 -15.19 10.22 21.70
N SER A 19 -13.91 10.06 22.03
CA SER A 19 -12.83 10.63 21.25
C SER A 19 -12.82 9.94 19.89
N ASN A 20 -13.14 10.69 18.83
CA ASN A 20 -12.88 10.26 17.45
C ASN A 20 -11.37 10.16 17.26
N GLN A 21 -10.78 8.99 17.50
CA GLN A 21 -9.45 8.72 16.97
C GLN A 21 -9.57 8.70 15.44
N ALA A 22 -8.73 9.48 14.76
CA ALA A 22 -8.63 9.45 13.31
C ALA A 22 -8.06 8.08 12.92
N ILE A 23 -8.92 7.16 12.51
CA ILE A 23 -8.52 5.85 12.02
C ILE A 23 -7.91 6.06 10.63
N SER A 24 -6.68 5.60 10.43
CA SER A 24 -6.04 5.56 9.11
C SER A 24 -6.88 4.70 8.15
N GLN A 25 -7.24 5.23 6.99
CA GLN A 25 -8.01 4.51 6.00
C GLN A 25 -7.12 3.48 5.28
N GLU A 26 -7.56 2.22 5.22
CA GLU A 26 -6.88 1.16 4.48
C GLU A 26 -7.67 0.84 3.21
N ASP A 27 -7.01 0.98 2.05
CA ASP A 27 -7.56 0.66 0.75
C ASP A 27 -6.96 -0.66 0.24
N ILE A 28 -7.82 -1.66 0.02
CA ILE A 28 -7.42 -2.99 -0.43
C ILE A 28 -7.85 -3.19 -1.88
N HIS A 29 -6.90 -3.57 -2.73
CA HIS A 29 -7.15 -3.90 -4.13
C HIS A 29 -6.70 -5.31 -4.43
N THR A 30 -7.52 -6.04 -5.21
CA THR A 30 -7.17 -7.39 -5.68
C THR A 30 -7.34 -7.48 -7.18
N PHE A 31 -6.31 -8.02 -7.84
CA PHE A 31 -6.22 -8.14 -9.28
C PHE A 31 -6.03 -9.59 -9.70
N SER A 32 -6.87 -10.06 -10.61
CA SER A 32 -6.77 -11.42 -11.17
C SER A 32 -6.02 -11.42 -12.50
N PHE A 33 -5.24 -12.48 -12.70
CA PHE A 33 -4.46 -12.77 -13.90
C PHE A 33 -4.76 -14.19 -14.41
N LYS A 34 -4.24 -14.53 -15.59
CA LYS A 34 -4.40 -15.88 -16.17
C LYS A 34 -3.79 -16.94 -15.24
N GLY A 35 -4.32 -18.16 -15.29
CA GLY A 35 -3.80 -19.29 -14.52
C GLY A 35 -4.17 -19.26 -13.03
N GLY A 36 -5.26 -18.58 -12.66
CA GLY A 36 -5.72 -18.53 -11.26
C GLY A 36 -4.84 -17.68 -10.33
N ILE A 37 -3.97 -16.85 -10.90
CA ILE A 37 -3.10 -15.95 -10.15
C ILE A 37 -3.92 -14.74 -9.69
N SER A 38 -3.77 -14.36 -8.43
CA SER A 38 -4.23 -13.07 -7.91
C SER A 38 -3.11 -12.32 -7.23
N VAL A 39 -3.15 -10.99 -7.31
CA VAL A 39 -2.27 -10.10 -6.54
C VAL A 39 -3.15 -9.21 -5.69
N SER A 40 -2.91 -9.18 -4.39
CA SER A 40 -3.56 -8.27 -3.45
C SER A 40 -2.57 -7.20 -3.00
N LEU A 41 -3.04 -5.97 -2.82
CA LEU A 41 -2.27 -4.90 -2.23
C LEU A 41 -3.16 -4.09 -1.27
N SER A 42 -2.56 -3.68 -0.16
CA SER A 42 -3.18 -2.86 0.89
C SER A 42 -2.33 -1.60 1.05
N GLU A 43 -2.97 -0.45 0.91
CA GLU A 43 -2.38 0.85 1.09
C GLU A 43 -3.05 1.57 2.25
N ILE A 44 -2.25 2.13 3.17
CA ILE A 44 -2.76 2.87 4.32
C ILE A 44 -2.53 4.36 4.08
N GLN A 45 -3.60 5.14 4.18
CA GLN A 45 -3.58 6.60 4.14
C GLN A 45 -3.16 7.15 5.51
N TYR A 46 -2.19 8.07 5.52
CA TYR A 46 -1.83 8.82 6.71
C TYR A 46 -2.96 9.76 7.11
N SER A 47 -3.19 9.90 8.41
CA SER A 47 -4.09 10.94 8.92
C SER A 47 -3.47 12.33 8.72
N GLN A 48 -4.29 13.38 8.75
CA GLN A 48 -3.77 14.76 8.69
C GLN A 48 -2.82 15.08 9.84
N SER A 49 -3.04 14.48 11.02
CA SER A 49 -2.12 14.57 12.15
C SER A 49 -0.79 13.87 11.88
N ASP A 50 -0.79 12.71 11.22
CA ASP A 50 0.44 11.98 10.89
C ASP A 50 1.25 12.75 9.84
N ILE A 51 0.59 13.36 8.85
CA ILE A 51 1.24 14.22 7.86
C ILE A 51 1.82 15.47 8.54
N ALA A 52 1.09 16.10 9.46
CA ALA A 52 1.60 17.23 10.23
C ALA A 52 2.79 16.84 11.12
N ALA A 53 2.75 15.66 11.74
CA ALA A 53 3.86 15.11 12.50
C ALA A 53 5.07 14.81 11.60
N CYS A 54 4.84 14.22 10.41
CA CYS A 54 5.83 13.94 9.38
C CYS A 54 6.58 15.19 8.88
N ILE A 55 5.88 16.33 8.75
CA ILE A 55 6.50 17.62 8.39
C ILE A 55 7.53 18.05 9.44
N ASN A 56 7.20 17.86 10.72
CA ASN A 56 8.06 18.25 11.84
C ASN A 56 9.17 17.22 12.11
N ASP A 57 8.86 15.94 11.94
CA ASP A 57 9.77 14.82 12.10
C ASP A 57 9.53 13.78 11.00
N LYS A 58 10.43 13.77 10.02
CA LYS A 58 10.35 12.86 8.87
C LYS A 58 10.38 11.39 9.26
N THR A 59 10.87 11.03 10.45
CA THR A 59 10.90 9.63 10.91
C THR A 59 9.50 9.06 11.18
N VAL A 60 8.49 9.92 11.38
CA VAL A 60 7.10 9.52 11.62
C VAL A 60 6.48 8.86 10.38
N CYS A 61 6.84 9.34 9.19
CA CYS A 61 6.30 8.88 7.92
C CYS A 61 7.34 8.21 7.01
N ARG A 62 8.62 8.24 7.39
CA ARG A 62 9.72 7.62 6.66
C ARG A 62 10.45 6.70 7.61
N THR A 63 10.51 5.42 7.29
CA THR A 63 11.36 4.49 8.02
C THR A 63 12.83 4.92 7.82
N ASN A 64 13.48 5.29 8.93
CA ASN A 64 14.95 5.34 9.08
C ASN A 64 15.77 6.19 8.08
N GLY A 65 15.18 7.22 7.45
CA GLY A 65 15.94 8.10 6.53
C GLY A 65 16.35 7.44 5.21
N ASP A 66 15.71 6.33 4.86
CA ASP A 66 15.95 5.59 3.61
C ASP A 66 15.48 6.35 2.36
N ILE A 67 15.94 5.89 1.19
CA ILE A 67 15.42 6.32 -0.12
C ILE A 67 13.93 5.94 -0.18
N VAL A 68 13.07 6.95 -0.26
CA VAL A 68 11.61 6.79 -0.31
C VAL A 68 11.12 6.85 -1.74
N PHE A 69 10.45 5.81 -2.22
CA PHE A 69 9.90 5.79 -3.58
C PHE A 69 8.46 6.32 -3.57
N GLY A 70 8.15 7.24 -4.50
CA GLY A 70 6.83 7.85 -4.64
C GLY A 70 6.60 9.12 -3.80
N SER A 71 7.61 9.59 -3.04
CA SER A 71 7.55 10.82 -2.23
C SER A 71 8.81 11.68 -2.34
N ASP A 72 9.37 11.77 -3.55
CA ASP A 72 10.65 12.45 -3.83
C ASP A 72 10.62 13.94 -3.47
N ASN A 73 9.53 14.64 -3.82
CA ASN A 73 9.39 16.10 -3.66
C ASN A 73 8.29 16.52 -2.66
N GLU A 74 7.55 15.56 -2.12
CA GLU A 74 6.37 15.80 -1.29
C GLU A 74 6.39 14.86 -0.08
N ASN A 75 5.62 15.19 0.95
CA ASN A 75 5.45 14.25 2.06
C ASN A 75 4.54 13.10 1.61
N PRO A 76 4.85 11.86 2.01
CA PRO A 76 3.98 10.73 1.69
C PRO A 76 2.61 10.93 2.34
N THR A 77 1.55 10.71 1.56
CA THR A 77 0.17 10.71 2.03
C THR A 77 -0.33 9.29 2.31
N SER A 78 0.36 8.28 1.77
CA SER A 78 0.10 6.87 2.04
C SER A 78 1.38 6.03 1.99
N TYR A 79 1.30 4.80 2.52
CA TYR A 79 2.32 3.78 2.35
C TYR A 79 1.70 2.44 1.98
N LEU A 80 2.43 1.66 1.20
CA LEU A 80 2.03 0.30 0.84
C LEU A 80 2.29 -0.64 2.02
N ASN A 81 1.22 -0.91 2.78
CA ASN A 81 1.29 -1.70 4.01
C ASN A 81 1.55 -3.18 3.73
N ALA A 82 0.86 -3.75 2.75
CA ALA A 82 1.03 -5.15 2.39
C ALA A 82 0.80 -5.38 0.90
N MET A 83 1.49 -6.38 0.36
CA MET A 83 1.24 -6.90 -0.97
C MET A 83 1.48 -8.41 -0.97
N SER A 84 0.66 -9.15 -1.69
CA SER A 84 0.79 -10.60 -1.80
C SER A 84 0.40 -11.10 -3.19
N ILE A 85 1.00 -12.23 -3.58
CA ILE A 85 0.57 -13.01 -4.74
C ILE A 85 0.01 -14.34 -4.26
N SER A 86 -1.14 -14.75 -4.80
CA SER A 86 -1.74 -16.05 -4.56
C SER A 86 -1.89 -16.85 -5.85
N VAL A 87 -1.56 -18.14 -5.79
CA VAL A 87 -1.65 -19.09 -6.92
C VAL A 87 -1.71 -20.52 -6.39
N ASP A 88 -2.61 -21.34 -6.94
CA ASP A 88 -2.82 -22.75 -6.54
C ASP A 88 -2.94 -22.96 -5.01
N GLY A 89 -3.64 -22.06 -4.32
CA GLY A 89 -3.85 -22.13 -2.86
C GLY A 89 -2.64 -21.70 -2.02
N LYS A 90 -1.52 -21.27 -2.63
CA LYS A 90 -0.39 -20.66 -1.94
C LYS A 90 -0.49 -19.14 -1.97
N THR A 91 0.00 -18.49 -0.92
CA THR A 91 0.09 -17.04 -0.83
C THR A 91 1.48 -16.65 -0.37
N TYR A 92 2.10 -15.72 -1.09
CA TYR A 92 3.43 -15.19 -0.78
C TYR A 92 3.32 -13.69 -0.50
N ASN A 93 3.80 -13.28 0.68
CA ASN A 93 3.92 -11.87 1.01
C ASN A 93 5.13 -11.28 0.28
N LEU A 94 4.94 -10.13 -0.34
CA LEU A 94 5.93 -9.39 -1.10
C LEU A 94 6.45 -8.22 -0.27
N ASP A 95 7.75 -7.95 -0.31
CA ASP A 95 8.36 -6.84 0.42
C ASP A 95 7.89 -5.49 -0.11
N THR A 96 7.17 -4.73 0.72
CA THR A 96 6.63 -3.39 0.40
C THR A 96 7.39 -2.25 1.08
N SER A 97 8.51 -2.53 1.76
CA SER A 97 9.29 -1.50 2.44
C SER A 97 9.69 -0.37 1.49
N ASN A 98 9.66 0.87 1.99
CA ASN A 98 10.03 2.09 1.23
C ASN A 98 9.15 2.42 0.02
N MET A 99 7.92 1.90 -0.04
CA MET A 99 6.95 2.19 -1.09
C MET A 99 5.82 3.08 -0.58
N TYR A 100 5.75 4.31 -1.10
CA TYR A 100 4.80 5.34 -0.67
C TYR A 100 4.00 5.85 -1.85
N ASN A 101 2.79 6.37 -1.58
CA ASN A 101 1.90 6.92 -2.62
C ASN A 101 1.76 5.95 -3.80
N ALA A 102 1.66 4.66 -3.50
CA ALA A 102 1.98 3.59 -4.43
C ALA A 102 0.87 3.41 -5.46
N TRP A 103 -0.35 3.12 -4.99
CA TRP A 103 -1.44 2.70 -5.86
C TRP A 103 -2.47 3.80 -6.09
N GLN A 104 -2.91 4.47 -5.02
CA GLN A 104 -3.84 5.62 -5.07
C GLN A 104 -5.09 5.34 -5.91
N GLY A 105 -5.63 4.11 -5.82
CA GLY A 105 -6.83 3.70 -6.54
C GLY A 105 -6.67 3.56 -8.06
N LYS A 106 -5.44 3.49 -8.60
CA LYS A 106 -5.21 3.25 -10.03
C LYS A 106 -5.88 1.95 -10.52
N PRO A 107 -6.36 1.88 -11.77
CA PRO A 107 -6.76 0.62 -12.36
C PRO A 107 -5.53 -0.25 -12.62
N LYS A 108 -5.73 -1.57 -12.82
CA LYS A 108 -4.66 -2.48 -13.23
C LYS A 108 -3.99 -2.05 -14.55
N GLU A 109 -4.79 -1.52 -15.47
CA GLU A 109 -4.37 -1.03 -16.78
C GLU A 109 -5.36 0.02 -17.30
N ILE A 110 -4.87 0.89 -18.18
CA ILE A 110 -5.67 1.71 -19.08
C ILE A 110 -5.47 1.11 -20.46
N ASP A 111 -6.54 0.55 -21.04
CA ASP A 111 -6.45 -0.21 -22.28
C ASP A 111 -5.83 0.61 -23.42
N GLY A 112 -4.90 -0.01 -24.14
CA GLY A 112 -4.12 0.64 -25.20
C GLY A 112 -3.11 1.71 -24.75
N VAL A 113 -3.02 2.05 -23.46
CA VAL A 113 -2.17 3.14 -22.96
C VAL A 113 -1.06 2.62 -22.05
N ILE A 114 -1.42 2.01 -20.92
CA ILE A 114 -0.44 1.62 -19.90
C ILE A 114 -0.97 0.47 -19.04
N LYS A 115 -0.07 -0.42 -18.65
CA LYS A 115 -0.35 -1.49 -17.69
C LYS A 115 0.46 -1.22 -16.44
N TYR A 116 -0.22 -1.08 -15.32
CA TYR A 116 0.41 -0.74 -14.04
C TYR A 116 0.88 -1.97 -13.28
N LEU A 117 0.22 -3.12 -13.45
CA LEU A 117 0.53 -4.31 -12.69
C LEU A 117 0.41 -5.57 -13.56
N HIS A 118 1.41 -6.44 -13.46
CA HIS A 118 1.35 -7.77 -14.06
C HIS A 118 1.96 -8.83 -13.16
N ALA A 119 1.39 -10.04 -13.23
CA ALA A 119 1.92 -11.22 -12.57
C ALA A 119 1.84 -12.43 -13.49
N SER A 120 2.88 -13.26 -13.45
CA SER A 120 2.94 -14.53 -14.16
C SER A 120 3.68 -15.56 -13.33
N CYS A 121 3.25 -16.82 -13.41
CA CYS A 121 3.90 -17.94 -12.74
C CYS A 121 4.20 -19.05 -13.75
N PHE A 122 5.40 -19.62 -13.66
CA PHE A 122 5.71 -20.88 -14.35
C PHE A 122 5.03 -22.05 -13.64
N ASN A 123 5.06 -22.03 -12.31
CA ASN A 123 4.29 -22.89 -11.42
C ASN A 123 4.03 -22.14 -10.10
N SER A 124 3.28 -22.74 -9.18
CA SER A 124 2.92 -22.09 -7.91
C SER A 124 4.10 -21.77 -6.97
N ASN A 125 5.32 -22.22 -7.28
CA ASN A 125 6.54 -21.91 -6.51
C ASN A 125 7.45 -20.90 -7.22
N ASN A 126 7.13 -20.53 -8.46
CA ASN A 126 7.99 -19.73 -9.32
C ASN A 126 7.17 -18.67 -10.05
N CYS A 127 7.16 -17.46 -9.51
CA CYS A 127 6.33 -16.36 -9.97
C CYS A 127 7.15 -15.07 -10.11
N THR A 128 6.72 -14.20 -11.01
CA THR A 128 7.24 -12.84 -11.12
C THR A 128 6.06 -11.86 -11.09
N VAL A 129 6.20 -10.80 -10.30
CA VAL A 129 5.26 -9.67 -10.24
C VAL A 129 6.02 -8.41 -10.59
N ARG A 130 5.48 -7.61 -11.52
CA ARG A 130 6.00 -6.29 -11.88
C ARG A 130 4.92 -5.26 -11.67
N GLY A 131 5.27 -4.17 -10.99
CA GLY A 131 4.38 -3.04 -10.78
C GLY A 131 5.03 -1.71 -11.13
N LEU A 132 4.24 -0.82 -11.70
CA LEU A 132 4.48 0.60 -11.88
C LEU A 132 3.58 1.35 -10.90
N PHE A 133 4.20 2.17 -10.07
CA PHE A 133 3.59 2.85 -8.95
C PHE A 133 3.86 4.36 -9.01
N SER A 134 2.96 5.13 -8.40
CA SER A 134 2.95 6.60 -8.37
C SER A 134 2.86 7.31 -9.73
N ASP A 135 1.97 8.29 -9.86
CA ASP A 135 1.92 9.22 -11.00
C ASP A 135 1.35 10.60 -10.63
N ALA A 136 2.24 11.45 -10.10
CA ALA A 136 2.19 12.92 -10.23
C ALA A 136 3.51 13.57 -9.74
N ALA A 137 4.17 12.99 -8.73
CA ALA A 137 5.37 13.56 -8.10
C ALA A 137 6.65 12.68 -8.17
N GLY A 138 6.56 11.45 -8.72
CA GLY A 138 7.70 10.55 -8.92
C GLY A 138 7.28 9.10 -9.16
N SER A 139 7.22 8.68 -10.42
CA SER A 139 6.92 7.28 -10.77
C SER A 139 8.08 6.36 -10.44
N TYR A 140 7.76 5.18 -9.93
CA TYR A 140 8.74 4.16 -9.64
C TYR A 140 8.21 2.78 -10.01
N ILE A 141 9.12 1.84 -10.17
CA ILE A 141 8.78 0.44 -10.46
C ILE A 141 9.30 -0.46 -9.36
N ALA A 142 8.65 -1.60 -9.21
CA ALA A 142 9.16 -2.69 -8.41
C ALA A 142 8.94 -4.04 -9.10
N GLU A 143 9.87 -4.95 -8.87
CA GLU A 143 9.77 -6.34 -9.28
C GLU A 143 9.98 -7.26 -8.09
N TRP A 144 9.14 -8.28 -7.99
CA TRP A 144 9.30 -9.36 -7.05
C TRP A 144 9.37 -10.69 -7.79
N LYS A 145 10.18 -11.59 -7.25
CA LYS A 145 10.22 -12.98 -7.68
C LYS A 145 9.90 -13.87 -6.48
N VAL A 146 9.11 -14.90 -6.74
CA VAL A 146 9.01 -16.08 -5.88
C VAL A 146 9.87 -17.13 -6.56
N ILE A 147 10.91 -17.63 -5.91
CA ILE A 147 11.76 -18.71 -6.44
C ILE A 147 11.78 -19.83 -5.42
N ASN A 148 11.37 -21.03 -5.82
CA ASN A 148 11.26 -22.19 -4.93
C ASN A 148 10.48 -21.86 -3.64
N SER A 149 9.37 -21.14 -3.77
CA SER A 149 8.51 -20.68 -2.66
C SER A 149 9.09 -19.57 -1.79
N LEU A 150 10.22 -18.96 -2.16
CA LEU A 150 10.83 -17.84 -1.43
C LEU A 150 10.56 -16.53 -2.17
N PRO A 151 9.72 -15.63 -1.62
CA PRO A 151 9.51 -14.31 -2.19
C PRO A 151 10.66 -13.37 -1.84
N TYR A 152 11.11 -12.57 -2.80
CA TYR A 152 12.02 -11.45 -2.57
C TYR A 152 11.85 -10.38 -3.66
N ARG A 153 12.19 -9.14 -3.31
CA ARG A 153 12.16 -8.02 -4.25
C ARG A 153 13.50 -7.94 -5.00
N THR A 154 13.45 -7.96 -6.32
CA THR A 154 14.62 -7.86 -7.20
C THR A 154 14.89 -6.43 -7.64
N VAL A 155 13.84 -5.63 -7.77
CA VAL A 155 13.95 -4.24 -8.22
C VAL A 155 13.05 -3.33 -7.39
N LEU A 156 13.58 -2.18 -7.00
CA LEU A 156 12.83 -1.01 -6.56
C LEU A 156 13.60 0.24 -7.02
N THR A 157 13.01 1.03 -7.92
CA THR A 157 13.74 2.18 -8.50
C THR A 157 12.79 3.22 -9.11
N SER A 158 13.20 4.49 -9.04
CA SER A 158 12.61 5.63 -9.76
C SER A 158 13.44 6.06 -10.97
N SER A 159 14.46 5.28 -11.36
CA SER A 159 15.26 5.58 -12.56
C SER A 159 14.38 5.62 -13.81
N GLY A 160 14.32 6.77 -14.48
CA GLY A 160 13.48 6.96 -15.66
C GLY A 160 13.75 5.98 -16.80
N ASP A 161 15.00 5.51 -16.96
CA ASP A 161 15.34 4.49 -17.96
C ASP A 161 14.76 3.12 -17.63
N LEU A 162 14.84 2.72 -16.36
CA LEU A 162 14.27 1.45 -15.90
C LEU A 162 12.74 1.51 -15.88
N VAL A 163 12.16 2.63 -15.44
CA VAL A 163 10.71 2.88 -15.52
C VAL A 163 10.21 2.73 -16.97
N ARG A 164 10.86 3.41 -17.93
CA ARG A 164 10.53 3.27 -19.37
C ARG A 164 10.69 1.85 -19.87
N THR A 165 11.70 1.12 -19.41
CA THR A 165 11.93 -0.27 -19.79
C THR A 165 10.82 -1.19 -19.28
N PHE A 166 10.39 -1.00 -18.03
CA PHE A 166 9.29 -1.75 -17.42
C PHE A 166 7.94 -1.42 -18.05
N ILE A 167 7.66 -0.17 -18.39
CA ILE A 167 6.43 0.21 -19.12
C ILE A 167 6.33 -0.58 -20.43
N LYS A 168 7.44 -0.72 -21.16
CA LYS A 168 7.48 -1.49 -22.43
C LYS A 168 7.44 -3.01 -22.20
N ASN A 169 7.92 -3.49 -21.06
CA ASN A 169 8.14 -4.91 -20.77
C ASN A 169 7.50 -5.33 -19.44
N ILE A 170 6.28 -4.86 -19.16
CA ILE A 170 5.59 -5.12 -17.90
C ILE A 170 5.27 -6.61 -17.72
N HIS A 171 5.13 -7.35 -18.82
CA HIS A 171 5.02 -8.80 -18.83
C HIS A 171 6.45 -9.37 -18.70
N PRO A 172 6.81 -9.99 -17.56
CA PRO A 172 8.10 -10.62 -17.41
C PRO A 172 8.18 -11.86 -18.32
N PRO A 173 9.38 -12.20 -18.81
CA PRO A 173 9.58 -13.46 -19.50
C PRO A 173 9.32 -14.63 -18.53
N ILE A 174 8.71 -15.70 -19.02
CA ILE A 174 8.44 -16.92 -18.22
C ILE A 174 9.74 -17.74 -18.03
N TYR A 175 10.74 -17.51 -18.87
CA TYR A 175 12.05 -18.16 -18.83
C TYR A 175 13.16 -17.10 -18.80
N GLU A 176 14.10 -17.25 -17.87
CA GLU A 176 15.41 -16.58 -17.86
C GLU A 176 16.51 -17.63 -17.70
#